data_AF-A0A0W8E4F3-F1
#
_entry.id   AF-A0A0W8E4F3-F1
#
_cell.length_a   1.000
_cell.length_b   1.000
_cell.length_c   1.000
_cell.angle_alpha   90.00
_cell.angle_beta   90.00
_cell.angle_gamma   90.00
#
_symmetry.space_group_name_H-M   'P 1'
#
loop_
_entity.id
_entity.type
_entity.pdbx_description
1 polymer ?
#
loop_
_entity_poly.entity_id
_entity_poly.type
_entity_poly.pdbx_seq_one_letter_code
_entity_poly.pdbx_strand_id
1 'polypeptide(L)'
;MFKFDKSKLEQQASKIVQKSGDMVESGKIKLNITNLEKEINSLKSGLGNTLYNAFKAGNNAEAELTAICNQIDEKYHEIDALQTQLEGLKTKE
;
A
#
# COMPACT_ATOMS: atom_id res chain seq x y z
N MET A 1 -5.38 18.55 -48.35
CA MET A 1 -5.49 19.57 -47.28
C MET A 1 -5.62 18.83 -45.96
N PHE A 2 -4.51 18.60 -45.24
CA PHE A 2 -4.56 18.05 -43.89
C PHE A 2 -5.20 19.12 -43.00
N LYS A 3 -6.45 18.90 -42.58
CA LYS A 3 -7.11 19.78 -41.60
C LYS A 3 -6.46 19.48 -40.25
N PHE A 4 -5.65 20.43 -39.78
CA PHE A 4 -4.99 20.36 -38.49
C PHE A 4 -6.06 20.58 -37.40
N ASP A 5 -6.54 19.49 -36.83
CA ASP A 5 -7.66 19.51 -35.89
C ASP A 5 -7.13 19.79 -34.48
N LYS A 6 -7.00 21.09 -34.16
CA LYS A 6 -6.49 21.58 -32.86
C LYS A 6 -7.19 20.93 -31.67
N SER A 7 -8.49 20.64 -31.81
CA SER A 7 -9.30 19.99 -30.77
C SER A 7 -8.83 18.57 -30.42
N LYS A 8 -8.40 17.78 -31.42
CA LYS A 8 -7.83 16.44 -31.20
C LYS A 8 -6.47 16.50 -30.51
N LEU A 9 -5.65 17.49 -30.82
CA LEU A 9 -4.37 17.73 -30.16
C LEU A 9 -4.55 18.11 -28.70
N GLU A 10 -5.51 18.99 -28.39
CA GLU A 10 -5.84 19.39 -27.02
C GLU A 10 -6.36 18.18 -26.22
N GLN A 11 -7.26 17.37 -26.79
CA GLN A 11 -7.74 16.14 -26.14
C GLN A 11 -6.63 15.11 -25.89
N GLN A 12 -5.71 14.92 -26.84
CA GLN A 12 -4.58 14.00 -26.67
C GLN A 12 -3.60 14.52 -25.61
N ALA A 13 -3.31 15.82 -25.59
CA ALA A 13 -2.48 16.45 -24.57
C ALA A 13 -3.09 16.27 -23.16
N SER A 14 -4.41 16.51 -23.01
CA SER A 14 -5.11 16.30 -21.73
C SER A 14 -5.04 14.84 -21.26
N LYS A 15 -5.22 13.87 -22.16
CA LYS A 15 -5.11 12.44 -21.82
C LYS A 15 -3.70 12.03 -21.38
N ILE A 16 -2.67 12.58 -22.03
CA ILE A 16 -1.26 12.30 -21.67
C ILE A 16 -0.94 12.87 -20.29
N VAL A 17 -1.39 14.10 -20.00
CA VAL A 17 -1.21 14.73 -18.69
C VAL A 17 -1.92 13.93 -17.59
N GLN A 18 -3.16 13.52 -17.83
CA GLN A 18 -3.93 12.71 -16.88
C GLN A 18 -3.25 11.36 -16.60
N LYS A 19 -2.89 10.61 -17.65
CA LYS A 19 -2.21 9.31 -17.53
C LYS A 19 -0.87 9.40 -16.81
N SER A 20 -0.14 10.50 -17.01
CA SER A 20 1.12 10.76 -16.29
C SER A 20 0.87 10.99 -14.79
N GLY A 21 -0.20 11.71 -14.44
CA GLY A 21 -0.64 11.89 -13.06
C GLY A 21 -1.01 10.58 -12.37
N ASP A 22 -1.83 9.76 -13.03
CA ASP A 22 -2.27 8.45 -12.53
C ASP A 22 -1.07 7.48 -12.33
N MET A 23 -0.07 7.56 -13.19
CA MET A 23 1.17 6.78 -13.06
C MET A 23 1.98 7.17 -11.82
N VAL A 24 2.09 8.46 -11.53
CA VAL A 24 2.79 8.95 -10.32
C VAL A 24 2.04 8.55 -9.06
N GLU A 25 0.72 8.71 -9.05
CA GLU A 25 -0.12 8.36 -7.91
C GLU A 25 -0.11 6.85 -7.62
N SER A 26 -0.28 6.02 -8.65
CA SER A 26 -0.17 4.56 -8.51
C SER A 26 1.21 4.11 -8.03
N GLY A 27 2.28 4.81 -8.44
CA GLY A 27 3.64 4.59 -7.95
C GLY A 27 3.77 4.84 -6.45
N LYS A 28 3.23 5.96 -5.95
CA LYS A 28 3.22 6.29 -4.51
C LYS A 28 2.45 5.25 -3.70
N ILE A 29 1.26 4.85 -4.17
CA ILE A 29 0.43 3.84 -3.50
C ILE A 29 1.19 2.51 -3.37
N LYS A 30 1.83 2.04 -4.45
CA LYS A 30 2.63 0.80 -4.44
C LYS A 30 3.82 0.86 -3.47
N LEU A 31 4.50 2.01 -3.40
CA LEU A 31 5.58 2.22 -2.42
C LEU A 31 5.06 2.15 -0.98
N ASN A 32 3.90 2.76 -0.72
CA ASN A 32 3.26 2.69 0.60
C ASN A 32 2.91 1.26 0.99
N ILE A 33 2.30 0.49 0.08
CA ILE A 33 2.01 -0.94 0.30
C ILE A 33 3.31 -1.70 0.62
N THR A 34 4.37 -1.49 -0.16
CA THR A 34 5.67 -2.16 0.07
C THR A 34 6.26 -1.81 1.44
N ASN A 35 6.09 -0.59 1.91
CA ASN A 35 6.55 -0.19 3.24
C ASN A 35 5.72 -0.86 4.35
N LEU A 36 4.39 -0.87 4.22
CA LEU A 36 3.50 -1.56 5.16
C LEU A 36 3.81 -3.07 5.23
N GLU A 37 4.08 -3.71 4.10
CA GLU A 37 4.50 -5.13 4.05
C GLU A 37 5.81 -5.37 4.81
N LYS A 38 6.79 -4.46 4.68
CA LYS A 38 8.04 -4.53 5.46
C LYS A 38 7.79 -4.36 6.95
N GLU A 39 6.93 -3.42 7.34
CA GLU A 39 6.55 -3.22 8.73
C GLU A 39 5.86 -4.45 9.32
N ILE A 40 4.93 -5.08 8.58
CA ILE A 40 4.29 -6.34 8.98
C ILE A 40 5.34 -7.44 9.20
N ASN A 41 6.32 -7.57 8.29
CA ASN A 41 7.38 -8.56 8.45
C ASN A 41 8.25 -8.30 9.69
N SER A 42 8.53 -7.03 9.98
CA SER A 42 9.23 -6.62 11.21
C SER A 42 8.41 -6.97 12.46
N LEU A 43 7.11 -6.67 12.47
CA LEU A 43 6.21 -6.99 13.57
C LEU A 43 6.09 -8.49 13.80
N LYS A 44 5.96 -9.30 12.75
CA LYS A 44 5.93 -10.78 12.85
C LYS A 44 7.24 -11.33 13.42
N SER A 45 8.38 -10.76 13.02
CA SER A 45 9.68 -11.12 13.58
C SER A 45 9.78 -10.73 15.07
N GLY A 46 9.29 -9.54 15.42
CA GLY A 46 9.17 -9.07 16.80
C GLY A 46 8.29 -9.97 17.66
N LEU A 47 7.15 -10.42 17.12
CA LEU A 47 6.23 -11.34 17.78
C LEU A 47 6.93 -12.65 18.18
N GLY A 48 7.69 -13.23 17.26
CA GLY A 48 8.49 -14.44 17.54
C GLY A 48 9.53 -14.21 18.63
N ASN A 49 10.23 -13.06 18.59
CA ASN A 49 11.19 -12.70 19.63
C ASN A 49 10.54 -12.51 21.00
N THR A 50 9.41 -11.81 21.07
CA THR A 50 8.65 -11.61 22.30
C THR A 50 8.20 -12.94 22.90
N LEU A 51 7.61 -13.82 22.08
CA LEU A 51 7.18 -15.15 22.53
C LEU A 51 8.36 -15.99 23.03
N TYR A 52 9.48 -16.00 22.30
CA TYR A 52 10.67 -16.76 22.71
C TYR A 52 11.26 -16.25 24.03
N ASN A 53 11.35 -14.93 24.21
CA ASN A 53 11.84 -14.32 25.44
C ASN A 53 10.91 -14.63 26.62
N ALA A 54 9.59 -14.55 26.42
CA ALA A 54 8.60 -14.88 27.43
C ALA A 54 8.72 -16.35 27.86
N PHE A 55 8.83 -17.27 26.90
CA PHE A 55 9.07 -18.69 27.15
C PHE A 55 10.37 -18.91 27.96
N LYS A 56 11.47 -18.25 27.57
CA LYS A 56 12.76 -18.35 28.28
C LYS A 56 12.70 -17.81 29.70
N ALA A 57 11.89 -16.78 29.95
CA ALA A 57 11.71 -16.18 31.27
C ALA A 57 10.68 -16.91 32.14
N GLY A 58 9.91 -17.85 31.57
CA GLY A 58 8.78 -18.48 32.25
C GLY A 58 7.60 -17.53 32.48
N ASN A 59 7.51 -16.45 31.68
CA ASN A 59 6.49 -15.41 31.79
C ASN A 59 5.41 -15.59 30.73
N ASN A 60 4.22 -15.06 31.00
CA ASN A 60 3.17 -14.88 30.00
C ASN A 60 3.36 -13.54 29.28
N ALA A 61 3.27 -13.53 27.95
CA ALA A 61 3.33 -12.32 27.12
C ALA A 61 2.07 -12.14 26.25
N GLU A 62 0.95 -12.79 26.58
CA GLU A 62 -0.29 -12.76 25.81
C GLU A 62 -0.73 -11.33 25.44
N ALA A 63 -0.72 -10.39 26.39
CA ALA A 63 -1.11 -9.01 26.13
C ALA A 63 -0.20 -8.31 25.09
N GLU A 64 1.11 -8.53 25.16
CA GLU A 64 2.06 -7.97 24.19
C GLU A 64 1.89 -8.59 22.81
N LEU A 65 1.69 -9.91 22.76
CA LEU A 65 1.45 -10.64 21.51
C LEU A 65 0.14 -10.19 20.86
N THR A 66 -0.94 -10.05 21.63
CA THR A 66 -2.23 -9.53 21.14
C THR A 66 -2.08 -8.11 20.60
N ALA A 67 -1.33 -7.24 21.28
CA ALA A 67 -1.09 -5.89 20.79
C ALA A 67 -0.34 -5.88 19.44
N ILE A 68 0.67 -6.75 19.28
CA ILE A 68 1.41 -6.89 18.01
C ILE A 68 0.50 -7.44 16.91
N CYS A 69 -0.33 -8.44 17.21
CA CYS A 69 -1.31 -8.98 16.25
C CYS A 69 -2.29 -7.91 15.76
N ASN A 70 -2.84 -7.10 16.68
CA ASN A 70 -3.76 -6.02 16.30
C ASN A 70 -3.08 -5.01 15.36
N GLN A 71 -1.83 -4.63 15.62
CA GLN A 71 -1.08 -3.74 14.72
C GLN A 71 -0.83 -4.36 13.34
N ILE A 72 -0.62 -5.68 13.28
CA ILE A 72 -0.48 -6.39 12.00
C ILE A 72 -1.80 -6.35 11.22
N ASP A 73 -2.93 -6.59 11.89
CA ASP A 73 -4.25 -6.59 11.27
C ASP A 73 -4.63 -5.19 10.77
N GLU A 74 -4.36 -4.14 11.55
CA GLU A 74 -4.55 -2.74 11.14
C GLU A 74 -3.78 -2.44 9.84
N LYS A 75 -2.51 -2.85 9.75
CA LYS A 75 -1.70 -2.66 8.54
C LYS A 75 -2.21 -3.44 7.35
N TYR A 76 -2.77 -4.65 7.56
CA TYR A 76 -3.42 -5.39 6.48
C TYR A 76 -4.68 -4.68 5.98
N HIS A 77 -5.48 -4.09 6.87
CA HIS A 77 -6.61 -3.24 6.48
C HIS A 77 -6.17 -2.00 5.70
N GLU A 78 -5.07 -1.36 6.09
CA GLU A 78 -4.50 -0.24 5.33
C GLU A 78 -4.05 -0.68 3.92
N ILE A 79 -3.42 -1.85 3.79
CA ILE A 79 -3.02 -2.42 2.49
C ILE A 79 -4.25 -2.67 1.61
N ASP A 80 -5.31 -3.28 2.15
CA ASP A 80 -6.55 -3.56 1.41
C ASP A 80 -7.20 -2.27 0.87
N ALA A 81 -7.26 -1.22 1.71
CA ALA A 81 -7.76 0.08 1.31
C ALA A 81 -6.89 0.73 0.20
N LEU A 82 -5.57 0.58 0.26
CA LEU A 82 -4.65 1.08 -0.76
C LEU A 82 -4.73 0.27 -2.06
N GLN A 83 -4.96 -1.04 -1.98
CA GLN A 83 -5.16 -1.90 -3.14
C GLN A 83 -6.46 -1.52 -3.86
N THR A 84 -7.54 -1.30 -3.12
CA THR A 84 -8.82 -0.83 -3.68
C THR A 84 -8.66 0.52 -4.41
N GLN A 85 -7.90 1.46 -3.82
CA GLN A 85 -7.59 2.74 -4.48
C GLN A 85 -6.79 2.55 -5.78
N LEU A 86 -5.81 1.63 -5.78
CA LEU A 86 -5.00 1.33 -6.94
C LEU A 86 -5.82 0.71 -8.09
N GLU A 87 -6.79 -0.15 -7.76
CA GLU A 87 -7.71 -0.72 -8.74
C GLU A 87 -8.62 0.36 -9.34
N GLY A 88 -9.14 1.27 -8.51
CA GLY A 88 -9.94 2.40 -8.97
C GLY A 88 -9.21 3.35 -9.93
N LEU A 89 -7.88 3.46 -9.83
CA LEU A 89 -7.07 4.23 -10.79
C LEU A 89 -6.92 3.49 -12.13
N LYS A 90 -6.79 2.16 -12.12
CA LYS A 90 -6.70 1.35 -13.34
C LYS A 90 -8.00 1.32 -14.14
N THR A 91 -9.16 1.35 -13.48
CA THR A 91 -10.47 1.33 -14.16
C THR A 91 -10.85 2.69 -14.75
N LYS A 92 -10.12 3.76 -14.44
CA LYS A 92 -10.30 5.09 -15.06
C LYS A 92 -9.54 5.27 -16.38
N GLU A 93 -8.73 4.29 -16.80
CA GLU A 93 -8.09 4.23 -18.12
C GLU A 93 -9.04 3.75 -19.22
#